data_AF-A0A9D1Z0A6-F1
#
_entry.id   AF-A0A9D1Z0A6-F1
#
_cell.length_a   1.000
_cell.length_b   1.000
_cell.length_c   1.000
_cell.angle_alpha   90.00
_cell.angle_beta   90.00
_cell.angle_gamma   90.00
#
_symmetry.space_group_name_H-M   'P 1'
#
loop_
_entity.id
_entity.type
_entity.pdbx_description
1 polymer ?
#
loop_
_entity_poly.entity_id
_entity_poly.type
_entity_poly.pdbx_seq_one_letter_code
_entity_poly.pdbx_strand_id
1 'polypeptide(L)'
;MAAVLLVGATLTAAGQNIRPHYVSKAESDGVIYHTFPVTLFEHPEAGDLTFDITYKEHRAGRATLNFTCRMARADEVDSVRFVSGEVVMAGPVEKLYLEPGKRDWKHRYTFDLDASQLCGFFDETQQPSVTLYIDGLPWTYRAKRSAWRSYAPIGYRIFEMIRVNEAR
;
A
#
# COMPACT_ATOMS: atom_id res chain seq x y z
N MET A 1 -43.46 33.73 5.30
CA MET A 1 -42.28 33.37 4.49
C MET A 1 -41.21 32.87 5.44
N ALA A 2 -40.83 31.60 5.33
CA ALA A 2 -39.74 31.02 6.11
C ALA A 2 -38.48 31.01 5.24
N ALA A 3 -37.44 31.74 5.65
CA ALA A 3 -36.13 31.69 5.02
C ALA A 3 -35.32 30.60 5.72
N VAL A 4 -35.08 29.49 5.02
CA VAL A 4 -34.13 28.47 5.47
C VAL A 4 -32.75 28.92 5.02
N LEU A 5 -31.90 29.31 5.97
CA LEU A 5 -30.47 29.49 5.73
C LEU A 5 -29.81 28.11 5.62
N LEU A 6 -29.44 27.72 4.41
CA LEU A 6 -28.52 26.62 4.16
C LEU A 6 -27.12 27.07 4.57
N VAL A 7 -26.70 26.67 5.78
CA VAL A 7 -25.30 26.73 6.19
C VAL A 7 -24.56 25.61 5.43
N GLY A 8 -23.95 25.98 4.31
CA GLY A 8 -22.98 25.13 3.62
C GLY A 8 -21.78 24.94 4.52
N ALA A 9 -21.70 23.78 5.17
CA ALA A 9 -20.47 23.34 5.82
C ALA A 9 -19.44 23.04 4.73
N THR A 10 -18.58 24.01 4.44
CA THR A 10 -17.33 23.76 3.73
C THR A 10 -16.46 22.92 4.65
N LEU A 11 -16.49 21.60 4.46
CA LEU A 11 -15.45 20.71 4.95
C LEU A 11 -14.15 21.20 4.29
N THR A 12 -13.38 21.98 5.04
CA THR A 12 -11.99 22.26 4.70
C THR A 12 -11.26 20.93 4.80
N ALA A 13 -11.22 20.20 3.68
CA ALA A 13 -10.28 19.11 3.50
C ALA A 13 -8.90 19.73 3.70
N ALA A 14 -8.36 19.64 4.91
CA ALA A 14 -7.00 20.01 5.18
C ALA A 14 -6.16 19.27 4.12
N GLY A 15 -5.52 20.04 3.25
CA GLY A 15 -4.63 19.54 2.22
C GLY A 15 -3.42 18.91 2.91
N GLN A 16 -3.56 17.70 3.45
CA GLN A 16 -2.43 16.86 3.84
C GLN A 16 -1.44 16.90 2.68
N ASN A 17 -0.27 17.48 2.96
CA ASN A 17 0.79 17.61 1.98
C ASN A 17 1.31 16.21 1.67
N ILE A 18 0.97 15.67 0.51
CA ILE A 18 1.36 14.32 0.09
C ILE A 18 2.78 14.25 -0.51
N ARG A 19 3.38 15.39 -0.87
CA ARG A 19 4.70 15.45 -1.53
C ARG A 19 5.83 14.74 -0.78
N PRO A 20 5.89 14.74 0.56
CA PRO A 20 6.94 14.03 1.29
C PRO A 20 6.83 12.51 1.24
N HIS A 21 5.78 11.95 0.65
CA HIS A 21 5.45 10.52 0.74
C HIS A 21 5.66 9.76 -0.58
N TYR A 22 5.99 10.46 -1.66
CA TYR A 22 6.29 9.85 -2.95
C TYR A 22 7.24 10.73 -3.75
N VAL A 23 7.86 10.15 -4.77
CA VAL A 23 8.55 10.86 -5.85
C VAL A 23 7.87 10.56 -7.17
N SER A 24 7.96 11.50 -8.10
CA SER A 24 7.54 11.30 -9.48
C SER A 24 8.65 11.70 -10.43
N LYS A 25 8.81 10.95 -11.52
CA LYS A 25 9.78 11.24 -12.58
C LYS A 25 9.09 11.14 -13.93
N ALA A 26 9.15 12.22 -14.70
CA ALA A 26 8.69 12.20 -16.09
C ALA A 26 9.68 11.41 -16.95
N GLU A 27 9.14 10.55 -17.81
CA GLU A 27 9.84 9.84 -18.87
C GLU A 27 9.21 10.17 -20.23
N SER A 28 9.80 9.69 -21.32
CA SER A 28 9.28 9.93 -22.66
C SER A 28 7.90 9.31 -22.92
N ASP A 29 7.56 8.26 -22.16
CA ASP A 29 6.38 7.43 -22.31
C ASP A 29 5.46 7.46 -21.07
N GLY A 30 5.47 8.57 -20.32
CA GLY A 30 4.61 8.79 -19.15
C GLY A 30 5.41 9.13 -17.89
N VAL A 31 4.73 9.12 -16.75
CA VAL A 31 5.32 9.40 -15.43
C VAL A 31 5.45 8.13 -14.60
N ILE A 32 6.62 7.96 -13.96
CA ILE A 32 6.81 6.98 -12.89
C ILE A 32 6.53 7.66 -11.55
N TYR A 33 5.66 7.06 -10.75
CA TYR A 33 5.40 7.42 -9.36
C TYR A 33 5.94 6.32 -8.44
N HIS A 34 6.61 6.68 -7.36
CA HIS A 34 7.10 5.74 -6.37
C HIS A 34 6.83 6.27 -4.95
N THR A 35 6.05 5.54 -4.16
CA THR A 35 5.82 5.86 -2.75
C THR A 35 7.01 5.46 -1.91
N PHE A 36 7.37 6.26 -0.91
CA PHE A 36 8.42 5.83 0.02
C PHE A 36 7.98 4.65 0.89
N PRO A 37 8.93 3.82 1.36
CA PRO A 37 8.61 2.68 2.21
C PRO A 37 7.87 3.10 3.48
N VAL A 38 6.79 2.39 3.79
CA VAL A 38 6.00 2.61 5.00
C VAL A 38 5.75 1.31 5.76
N THR A 39 5.78 1.41 7.08
CA THR A 39 5.55 0.28 7.99
C THR A 39 4.19 0.45 8.65
N LEU A 40 3.19 -0.23 8.10
CA LEU A 40 1.80 -0.11 8.58
C LEU A 40 1.26 -1.39 9.20
N PHE A 41 1.96 -2.51 9.06
CA PHE A 41 1.49 -3.84 9.46
C PHE A 41 2.48 -4.50 10.39
N GLU A 42 1.96 -5.31 11.32
CA GLU A 42 2.76 -6.08 12.27
C GLU A 42 2.22 -7.49 12.47
N HIS A 43 3.13 -8.42 12.75
CA HIS A 43 2.88 -9.77 13.21
C HIS A 43 3.45 -9.91 14.62
N PRO A 44 2.74 -10.53 15.57
CA PRO A 44 3.21 -10.67 16.96
C PRO A 44 4.59 -11.33 17.08
N GLU A 45 4.90 -12.29 16.21
CA GLU A 45 6.15 -13.06 16.25
C GLU A 45 7.19 -12.60 15.21
N ALA A 46 6.75 -12.06 14.08
CA ALA A 46 7.61 -11.76 12.93
C ALA A 46 7.96 -10.27 12.84
N GLY A 47 7.32 -9.45 13.68
CA GLY A 47 7.50 -8.00 13.68
C GLY A 47 6.85 -7.34 12.47
N ASP A 48 7.55 -6.37 11.91
CA ASP A 48 6.97 -5.40 10.99
C ASP A 48 6.97 -5.88 9.54
N LEU A 49 5.93 -5.47 8.80
CA LEU A 49 5.89 -5.52 7.34
C LEU A 49 5.91 -4.09 6.80
N THR A 50 6.93 -3.81 5.99
CA THR A 50 7.16 -2.53 5.32
C THR A 50 6.91 -2.70 3.83
N PHE A 51 6.27 -1.74 3.17
CA PHE A 51 6.05 -1.81 1.73
C PHE A 51 6.19 -0.45 1.04
N ASP A 52 6.47 -0.50 -0.26
CA ASP A 52 6.50 0.62 -1.19
C ASP A 52 5.79 0.23 -2.49
N ILE A 53 5.24 1.20 -3.20
CA ILE A 53 4.47 0.99 -4.42
C ILE A 53 5.03 1.86 -5.53
N THR A 54 5.23 1.25 -6.68
CA THR A 54 5.61 1.93 -7.92
C THR A 54 4.49 1.83 -8.93
N TYR A 55 4.14 2.95 -9.54
CA TYR A 55 3.22 3.03 -10.66
C TYR A 55 3.92 3.67 -11.85
N LYS A 56 3.70 3.12 -13.05
CA LYS A 56 4.13 3.75 -14.30
C LYS A 56 2.90 3.93 -15.18
N GLU A 57 2.64 5.18 -15.59
CA GLU A 57 1.57 5.50 -16.53
C GLU A 57 1.69 4.68 -17.81
N HIS A 58 0.56 4.42 -18.46
CA HIS A 58 0.48 3.68 -19.72
C HIS A 58 1.00 2.23 -19.65
N ARG A 59 1.15 1.68 -18.43
CA ARG A 59 1.51 0.28 -18.19
C ARG A 59 0.27 -0.55 -17.81
N ALA A 60 -0.77 -0.48 -18.64
CA ALA A 60 -2.00 -1.27 -18.51
C ALA A 60 -2.68 -1.20 -17.11
N GLY A 61 -2.56 -0.06 -16.41
CA GLY A 61 -3.14 0.11 -15.08
C GLY A 61 -2.53 -0.77 -13.99
N ARG A 62 -1.30 -1.29 -14.19
CA ARG A 62 -0.63 -2.16 -13.22
C ARG A 62 0.30 -1.37 -12.31
N ALA A 63 0.30 -1.72 -11.03
CA ALA A 63 1.23 -1.23 -10.03
C ALA A 63 2.09 -2.37 -9.48
N THR A 64 3.31 -2.05 -9.10
CA THR A 64 4.22 -2.98 -8.43
C THR A 64 4.33 -2.61 -6.96
N LEU A 65 3.93 -3.52 -6.06
CA LEU A 65 4.12 -3.39 -4.63
C LEU A 65 5.29 -4.26 -4.20
N ASN A 66 6.32 -3.63 -3.63
CA ASN A 66 7.38 -4.36 -2.95
C ASN A 66 7.11 -4.38 -1.47
N PHE A 67 7.31 -5.52 -0.82
CA PHE A 67 7.21 -5.62 0.63
C PHE A 67 8.42 -6.31 1.23
N THR A 68 8.70 -5.93 2.47
CA THR A 68 9.78 -6.46 3.29
C THR A 68 9.19 -7.02 4.57
N CYS A 69 9.56 -8.24 4.92
CA CYS A 69 9.21 -8.88 6.18
C CYS A 69 10.45 -9.57 6.76
N ARG A 70 10.39 -9.91 8.04
CA ARG A 70 11.45 -10.66 8.74
C ARG A 70 10.93 -12.02 9.17
N MET A 71 11.75 -13.05 9.04
CA MET A 71 11.40 -14.42 9.41
C MET A 71 12.58 -15.10 10.08
N ALA A 72 12.33 -16.11 10.91
CA ALA A 72 13.41 -16.84 11.59
C ALA A 72 14.25 -17.69 10.62
N ARG A 73 13.67 -18.06 9.48
CA ARG A 73 14.25 -18.94 8.45
C ARG A 73 14.10 -18.31 7.08
N ALA A 74 14.89 -18.78 6.13
CA ALA A 74 14.86 -18.34 4.73
C ALA A 74 13.71 -18.98 3.93
N ASP A 75 12.60 -19.33 4.57
CA ASP A 75 11.45 -19.97 3.95
C ASP A 75 10.79 -18.98 2.97
N GLU A 76 10.48 -19.42 1.75
CA GLU A 76 10.01 -18.51 0.70
C GLU A 76 8.50 -18.25 0.81
N VAL A 77 8.12 -16.99 0.63
CA VAL A 77 6.71 -16.60 0.48
C VAL A 77 6.27 -16.92 -0.94
N ASP A 78 5.23 -17.75 -1.07
CA ASP A 78 4.68 -18.16 -2.37
C ASP A 78 3.71 -17.12 -2.94
N SER A 79 2.90 -16.53 -2.05
CA SER A 79 1.83 -15.61 -2.42
C SER A 79 1.47 -14.68 -1.26
N VAL A 80 0.77 -13.61 -1.61
CA VAL A 80 0.30 -12.60 -0.68
C VAL A 80 -1.17 -12.28 -0.87
N ARG A 81 -1.83 -11.86 0.20
CA ARG A 81 -3.19 -11.35 0.19
C ARG A 81 -3.32 -10.12 1.09
N PHE A 82 -3.51 -8.95 0.48
CA PHE A 82 -3.86 -7.70 1.15
C PHE A 82 -5.38 -7.54 1.17
N VAL A 83 -5.95 -7.17 2.32
CA VAL A 83 -7.40 -6.97 2.49
C VAL A 83 -7.68 -5.69 3.24
N SER A 84 -8.59 -4.86 2.73
CA SER A 84 -9.12 -3.67 3.39
C SER A 84 -10.61 -3.51 3.03
N GLY A 85 -11.50 -3.78 3.98
CA GLY A 85 -12.95 -3.86 3.69
C GLY A 85 -13.23 -4.91 2.60
N GLU A 86 -13.94 -4.49 1.55
CA GLU A 86 -14.25 -5.32 0.37
C GLU A 86 -13.10 -5.42 -0.65
N VAL A 87 -12.04 -4.61 -0.49
CA VAL A 87 -10.91 -4.62 -1.42
C VAL A 87 -9.96 -5.76 -1.06
N VAL A 88 -9.73 -6.64 -2.05
CA VAL A 88 -8.79 -7.76 -1.96
C VAL A 88 -7.80 -7.66 -3.11
N MET A 89 -6.51 -7.56 -2.76
CA MET A 89 -5.40 -7.65 -3.71
C MET A 89 -4.59 -8.89 -3.35
N ALA A 90 -4.58 -9.89 -4.22
CA ALA A 90 -3.92 -11.16 -3.94
C ALA A 90 -3.28 -11.74 -5.19
N GLY A 91 -2.20 -12.50 -4.99
CA GLY A 91 -1.52 -13.19 -6.08
C GLY A 91 -0.15 -13.74 -5.68
N PRO A 92 0.53 -14.40 -6.63
CA PRO A 92 1.88 -14.88 -6.43
C PRO A 92 2.84 -13.70 -6.22
N VAL A 93 3.96 -13.98 -5.54
CA VAL A 93 5.02 -12.99 -5.35
C VAL A 93 6.33 -13.49 -5.95
N GLU A 94 7.17 -12.56 -6.36
CA GLU A 94 8.53 -12.89 -6.80
C GLU A 94 9.53 -12.41 -5.76
N LYS A 95 10.52 -13.25 -5.45
CA LYS A 95 11.61 -12.91 -4.55
C LYS A 95 12.55 -11.92 -5.22
N LEU A 96 12.77 -10.78 -4.57
CA LEU A 96 13.83 -9.84 -4.95
C LEU A 96 15.15 -10.24 -4.30
N TYR A 97 15.15 -10.45 -2.98
CA TYR A 97 16.32 -10.97 -2.26
C TYR A 97 15.94 -11.53 -0.88
N LEU A 98 16.80 -12.40 -0.37
CA LEU A 98 16.86 -12.80 1.03
C LEU A 98 18.23 -12.40 1.59
N GLU A 99 18.22 -11.66 2.69
CA GLU A 99 19.43 -11.13 3.32
C GLU A 99 19.52 -11.68 4.75
N PRO A 100 20.58 -12.44 5.09
CA PRO A 100 20.76 -12.97 6.44
C PRO A 100 21.05 -11.84 7.43
N GLY A 101 20.25 -11.76 8.49
CA GLY A 101 20.50 -10.94 9.66
C GLY A 101 21.24 -11.70 10.77
N LYS A 102 21.38 -11.07 11.94
CA LYS A 102 22.07 -11.69 13.09
C LYS A 102 21.27 -12.86 13.71
N ARG A 103 19.94 -12.80 13.63
CA ARG A 103 19.02 -13.77 14.29
C ARG A 103 17.81 -14.13 13.41
N ASP A 104 17.66 -13.44 12.30
CA ASP A 104 16.51 -13.50 11.41
C ASP A 104 17.00 -13.33 9.97
N TRP A 105 16.08 -13.54 9.04
CA TRP A 105 16.25 -13.28 7.64
C TRP A 105 15.36 -12.10 7.27
N LYS A 106 15.91 -11.19 6.47
CA LYS A 106 15.14 -10.12 5.84
C LYS A 106 14.75 -10.59 4.46
N HIS A 107 13.44 -10.66 4.23
CA HIS A 107 12.88 -11.09 2.97
C HIS A 107 12.32 -9.88 2.24
N ARG A 108 12.63 -9.75 0.94
CA ARG A 108 12.02 -8.73 0.10
C ARG A 108 11.43 -9.37 -1.15
N TYR A 109 10.17 -9.06 -1.39
CA TYR A 109 9.38 -9.59 -2.50
C TYR A 109 8.74 -8.46 -3.29
N THR A 110 8.32 -8.79 -4.51
CA THR A 110 7.51 -7.95 -5.38
C THR A 110 6.18 -8.65 -5.70
N PHE A 111 5.13 -7.86 -5.81
CA PHE A 111 3.76 -8.28 -6.11
C PHE A 111 3.15 -7.31 -7.11
N ASP A 112 2.68 -7.82 -8.24
CA ASP A 112 2.03 -7.02 -9.28
C ASP A 112 0.50 -7.02 -9.09
N LEU A 113 -0.11 -5.84 -9.07
CA LEU A 113 -1.53 -5.65 -8.74
C LEU A 113 -2.23 -4.64 -9.65
N ASP A 114 -3.56 -4.69 -9.66
CA ASP A 114 -4.39 -3.73 -10.40
C ASP A 114 -4.45 -2.41 -9.63
N ALA A 115 -3.89 -1.35 -10.21
CA ALA A 115 -3.78 -0.05 -9.56
C ALA A 115 -5.14 0.58 -9.23
N SER A 116 -6.22 0.19 -9.93
CA SER A 116 -7.57 0.67 -9.64
C SER A 116 -8.05 0.30 -8.23
N GLN A 117 -7.47 -0.75 -7.65
CA GLN A 117 -7.80 -1.21 -6.29
C GLN A 117 -7.16 -0.34 -5.20
N LEU A 118 -6.09 0.41 -5.51
CA LEU A 118 -5.29 1.11 -4.50
C LEU A 118 -6.07 2.21 -3.77
N CYS A 119 -6.90 2.98 -4.46
CA CYS A 119 -7.74 3.99 -3.82
C CYS A 119 -8.66 3.36 -2.76
N GLY A 120 -9.35 2.26 -3.09
CA GLY A 120 -10.23 1.58 -2.15
C GLY A 120 -9.48 0.85 -1.05
N PHE A 121 -8.25 0.39 -1.30
CA PHE A 121 -7.42 -0.24 -0.29
C PHE A 121 -7.06 0.72 0.85
N PHE A 122 -6.71 1.97 0.52
CA PHE A 122 -6.34 3.01 1.49
C PHE A 122 -7.55 3.71 2.13
N ASP A 123 -8.48 2.92 2.67
CA ASP A 123 -9.61 3.42 3.47
C ASP A 123 -9.23 3.54 4.96
N GLU A 124 -9.24 4.76 5.50
CA GLU A 124 -8.89 5.03 6.90
C GLU A 124 -9.88 4.48 7.92
N THR A 125 -11.10 4.14 7.48
CA THR A 125 -12.17 3.60 8.32
C THR A 125 -12.05 2.10 8.53
N GLN A 126 -11.28 1.43 7.66
CA GLN A 126 -11.04 -0.01 7.73
C GLN A 126 -9.85 -0.37 8.62
N GLN A 127 -9.79 -1.64 9.01
CA GLN A 127 -8.64 -2.23 9.67
C GLN A 127 -8.06 -3.34 8.78
N PRO A 128 -7.10 -3.01 7.89
CA PRO A 128 -6.64 -3.98 6.92
C PRO A 128 -5.71 -5.04 7.53
N SER A 129 -5.51 -6.10 6.75
CA SER A 129 -4.57 -7.17 7.04
C SER A 129 -3.80 -7.60 5.80
N VAL A 130 -2.63 -8.19 6.03
CA VAL A 130 -1.80 -8.80 4.99
C VAL A 130 -1.52 -10.23 5.40
N THR A 131 -1.86 -11.19 4.55
CA THR A 131 -1.52 -12.60 4.76
C THR A 131 -0.43 -12.99 3.79
N LEU A 132 0.71 -13.44 4.30
CA LEU A 132 1.75 -14.11 3.53
C LEU A 132 1.48 -15.62 3.58
N TYR A 133 1.65 -16.32 2.47
CA TYR A 133 1.56 -17.78 2.43
C TYR A 133 2.94 -18.36 2.19
N ILE A 134 3.35 -19.28 3.08
CA ILE A 134 4.65 -19.96 3.06
C ILE A 134 4.36 -21.45 3.08
N ASP A 135 4.68 -22.18 2.01
CA ASP A 135 4.29 -23.57 1.81
C ASP A 135 2.77 -23.79 2.03
N GLY A 136 1.96 -22.79 1.61
CA GLY A 136 0.52 -22.76 1.81
C GLY A 136 0.04 -22.43 3.23
N LEU A 137 0.94 -22.24 4.22
CA LEU A 137 0.60 -21.85 5.58
C LEU A 137 0.43 -20.33 5.71
N PRO A 138 -0.68 -19.83 6.29
CA PRO A 138 -0.94 -18.40 6.39
C PRO A 138 -0.21 -17.73 7.56
N TRP A 139 0.45 -16.61 7.30
CA TRP A 139 1.07 -15.71 8.27
C TRP A 139 0.42 -14.33 8.16
N THR A 140 -0.40 -13.96 9.14
CA THR A 140 -1.28 -12.78 9.04
C THR A 140 -0.75 -11.60 9.84
N TYR A 141 -0.32 -10.57 9.13
CA TYR A 141 0.02 -9.25 9.68
C TYR A 141 -1.24 -8.40 9.78
N ARG A 142 -1.39 -7.68 10.88
CA ARG A 142 -2.52 -6.76 11.12
C ARG A 142 -2.04 -5.33 11.07
N ALA A 143 -2.91 -4.42 10.63
CA ALA A 143 -2.59 -3.01 10.61
C ALA A 143 -2.35 -2.44 12.01
N LYS A 144 -1.22 -1.73 12.17
CA LYS A 144 -0.97 -0.84 13.31
C LYS A 144 -1.97 0.30 13.25
N ARG A 145 -3.00 0.26 14.10
CA ARG A 145 -4.18 1.14 13.99
C ARG A 145 -3.84 2.63 13.86
N SER A 146 -2.90 3.14 14.65
CA SER A 146 -2.50 4.55 14.61
C SER A 146 -1.75 4.90 13.33
N ALA A 147 -0.80 4.06 12.90
CA ALA A 147 -0.04 4.25 11.67
C ALA A 147 -0.95 4.18 10.44
N TRP A 148 -1.88 3.22 10.40
CA TRP A 148 -2.86 3.10 9.32
C TRP A 148 -3.75 4.33 9.21
N ARG A 149 -4.38 4.76 10.31
CA ARG A 149 -5.22 5.97 10.30
C ARG A 149 -4.46 7.24 9.91
N SER A 150 -3.17 7.31 10.23
CA SER A 150 -2.33 8.43 9.82
C SER A 150 -1.98 8.39 8.33
N TYR A 151 -1.77 7.21 7.76
CA TYR A 151 -1.23 7.07 6.40
C TYR A 151 -2.29 6.80 5.33
N ALA A 152 -3.39 6.10 5.64
CA ALA A 152 -4.41 5.74 4.66
C ALA A 152 -4.96 6.96 3.89
N PRO A 153 -5.27 8.11 4.53
CA PRO A 153 -5.68 9.31 3.79
C PRO A 153 -4.60 9.85 2.82
N ILE A 154 -3.32 9.69 3.17
CA ILE A 154 -2.18 10.07 2.35
C ILE A 154 -2.08 9.14 1.14
N GLY A 155 -2.11 7.82 1.38
CA GLY A 155 -2.11 6.79 0.34
C GLY A 155 -3.25 6.98 -0.65
N TYR A 156 -4.48 7.17 -0.15
CA TYR A 156 -5.66 7.47 -0.97
C TYR A 156 -5.40 8.65 -1.91
N ARG A 157 -4.94 9.78 -1.37
CA ARG A 157 -4.71 11.00 -2.16
C ARG A 157 -3.61 10.85 -3.21
N ILE A 158 -2.55 10.10 -2.92
CA ILE A 158 -1.50 9.81 -3.90
C ILE A 158 -2.09 9.06 -5.08
N PHE A 159 -2.81 7.95 -4.83
CA PHE A 159 -3.36 7.13 -5.92
C PHE A 159 -4.56 7.78 -6.60
N GLU A 160 -5.34 8.61 -5.90
CA GLU A 160 -6.37 9.45 -6.51
C GLU A 160 -5.77 10.47 -7.48
N MET A 161 -4.68 11.17 -7.08
CA MET A 161 -3.97 12.09 -7.95
C MET A 161 -3.41 11.38 -9.19
N ILE A 162 -2.77 10.22 -9.02
CA ILE A 162 -2.25 9.41 -10.14
C ILE A 162 -3.40 9.06 -11.11
N ARG A 163 -4.51 8.52 -10.59
CA ARG A 163 -5.68 8.16 -11.38
C ARG A 163 -6.25 9.35 -12.17
N VAL A 164 -6.31 10.53 -11.56
CA VAL A 164 -6.79 11.75 -12.21
C VAL A 164 -5.82 12.23 -13.29
N ASN A 165 -4.51 12.09 -13.09
CA ASN A 165 -3.53 12.50 -14.09
C ASN A 165 -3.57 11.60 -15.33
N GLU A 166 -3.71 10.29 -15.15
CA GLU A 166 -3.73 9.34 -16.28
C GLU A 166 -5.03 9.40 -17.10
N ALA A 167 -6.13 9.86 -16.50
CA ALA A 167 -7.39 10.05 -17.20
C ALA A 167 -7.45 11.33 -18.05
N ARG A 168 -6.40 12.16 -18.05
CA ARG A 168 -6.29 13.39 -18.84
C ARG A 168 -5.65 13.13 -20.19
#